data_AF-A0A223KQA9-F1
#
_entry.id   AF-A0A223KQA9-F1
#
_cell.length_a   1.000
_cell.length_b   1.000
_cell.length_c   1.000
_cell.angle_alpha   90.00
_cell.angle_beta   90.00
_cell.angle_gamma   90.00
#
_symmetry.space_group_name_H-M   'P 1'
#
loop_
_entity.id
_entity.type
_entity.pdbx_description
1 polymer ?
#
loop_
_entity_poly.entity_id
_entity_poly.type
_entity_poly.pdbx_seq_one_letter_code
_entity_poly.pdbx_strand_id
1 'polypeptide(L)' 'MKQNDVGHFHACATCKHFRVNKESTKTTYKCGRLGYETKPAYQFHCWDPKDVVLQLMKKRGINYERT' A
#
# COMPACT_ATOMS: atom_id res chain seq x y z
N MET A 1 2.72 19.55 15.68
CA MET A 1 2.25 18.19 15.33
C MET A 1 2.13 18.11 13.81
N LYS A 2 3.13 17.59 13.10
CA LYS A 2 3.06 17.42 11.63
C LYS A 2 3.07 15.94 11.32
N GLN A 3 1.92 15.33 11.48
CA GLN A 3 1.66 13.94 11.16
C GLN A 3 0.97 13.98 9.80
N ASN A 4 1.69 13.94 8.67
CA ASN A 4 1.05 13.82 7.34
C ASN A 4 1.94 13.41 6.14
N ASP A 5 3.26 13.21 6.28
CA ASP A 5 4.09 12.92 5.08
C ASP A 5 3.87 11.54 4.45
N VAL A 6 3.32 10.59 5.21
CA VAL A 6 3.01 9.23 4.72
C VAL A 6 1.77 9.20 3.82
N GLY A 7 0.89 10.21 3.92
CA GLY A 7 -0.41 10.22 3.24
C GLY A 7 -0.31 10.05 1.72
N HIS A 8 0.73 10.61 1.10
CA HIS A 8 0.99 10.47 -0.35
C HIS A 8 1.39 9.05 -0.77
N PHE A 9 1.86 8.24 0.17
CA PHE A 9 2.26 6.86 -0.07
C PHE A 9 1.23 5.85 0.39
N HIS A 10 0.30 6.25 1.27
CA HIS A 10 -0.70 5.39 1.88
C HIS A 10 -1.77 5.01 0.85
N ALA A 11 -1.48 4.01 0.02
CA ALA A 11 -2.40 3.47 -0.96
C ALA A 11 -2.33 1.94 -0.95
N CYS A 12 -3.43 1.27 -1.27
CA CYS A 12 -3.49 -0.19 -1.23
C CYS A 12 -2.46 -0.77 -2.21
N ALA A 13 -2.27 -0.16 -3.38
CA ALA A 13 -1.25 -0.59 -4.36
C ALA A 13 0.20 -0.62 -3.83
N THR A 14 0.53 0.27 -2.88
CA THR A 14 1.85 0.38 -2.27
C THR A 14 2.01 -0.56 -1.08
N CYS A 15 0.93 -1.20 -0.62
CA CYS A 15 0.94 -2.19 0.46
C CYS A 15 1.54 -3.52 0.00
N LYS A 16 2.30 -4.19 0.89
CA LYS A 16 2.90 -5.51 0.64
C LYS A 16 1.86 -6.62 0.42
N HIS A 17 0.64 -6.42 0.93
CA HIS A 17 -0.46 -7.37 0.81
C HIS A 17 -1.31 -7.18 -0.45
N PHE A 18 -1.04 -6.18 -1.28
CA PHE A 18 -1.79 -5.97 -2.51
C PHE A 18 -1.55 -7.10 -3.50
N ARG A 19 -2.63 -7.71 -4.00
CA ARG A 19 -2.60 -8.78 -4.99
C ARG A 19 -3.39 -8.36 -6.23
N VAL A 20 -2.76 -8.57 -7.39
CA VAL A 20 -3.39 -8.43 -8.71
C VAL A 20 -3.67 -9.84 -9.20
N ASN A 21 -4.93 -10.15 -9.50
CA ASN A 21 -5.27 -11.37 -10.22
C ASN A 21 -5.63 -10.99 -11.64
N LYS A 22 -4.85 -11.47 -12.60
CA LYS A 22 -5.12 -11.31 -14.02
C LYS A 22 -5.85 -12.56 -14.49
N GLU A 23 -7.14 -12.44 -14.74
CA GLU A 23 -7.93 -13.45 -15.42
C GLU A 23 -7.95 -13.12 -16.92
N SER A 24 -8.28 -14.10 -17.76
CA SER A 24 -8.29 -13.96 -19.23
C SER A 24 -9.16 -12.80 -19.72
N THR A 25 -10.20 -12.42 -18.95
CA THR A 25 -11.18 -11.40 -19.33
C THR A 25 -11.19 -10.17 -18.42
N LYS A 26 -10.58 -10.24 -17.24
CA LYS A 26 -10.61 -9.15 -16.26
C LYS A 26 -9.39 -9.14 -15.35
N THR A 27 -9.00 -7.95 -14.92
CA THR A 27 -8.03 -7.79 -13.82
C THR A 27 -8.78 -7.44 -12.55
N THR A 28 -8.65 -8.26 -11.52
CA THR A 28 -9.21 -7.99 -10.19
C THR A 28 -8.09 -7.69 -9.21
N TYR A 29 -8.40 -6.90 -8.19
CA TYR A 29 -7.45 -6.58 -7.13
C TYR A 29 -8.02 -7.02 -5.80
N LYS A 30 -7.20 -7.69 -4.99
CA LYS A 30 -7.61 -8.13 -3.65
C LYS A 30 -6.55 -7.80 -2.62
N CYS A 31 -7.00 -7.57 -1.39
CA CYS A 31 -6.11 -7.50 -0.24
C CYS A 31 -5.79 -8.93 0.21
N GLY A 32 -4.53 -9.34 0.13
CA GLY A 32 -4.09 -10.66 0.60
C GLY A 32 -4.16 -10.83 2.12
N ARG A 33 -4.25 -9.74 2.90
CA ARG A 33 -4.38 -9.77 4.36
C ARG A 33 -5.84 -9.88 4.81
N LEU A 34 -6.72 -9.06 4.23
CA LEU A 34 -8.12 -8.97 4.65
C LEU A 34 -9.07 -9.84 3.80
N GLY A 35 -8.65 -10.29 2.63
CA GLY A 35 -9.48 -11.08 1.71
C GLY A 35 -10.45 -10.27 0.85
N TYR A 36 -10.64 -8.97 1.12
CA TYR A 36 -11.57 -8.13 0.36
C TYR A 36 -11.05 -7.75 -1.03
N GLU A 37 -11.99 -7.57 -1.97
CA GLU A 37 -11.74 -6.86 -3.21
C GLU A 37 -11.33 -5.41 -2.89
N THR A 38 -10.33 -4.91 -3.59
CA THR A 38 -9.76 -3.58 -3.35
C THR A 38 -9.57 -2.83 -4.66
N LYS A 39 -9.17 -1.56 -4.58
CA LYS A 39 -8.66 -0.79 -5.72
C LYS A 39 -7.29 -0.21 -5.37
N PRO A 40 -6.43 0.03 -6.37
CA PRO A 40 -5.08 0.57 -6.17
C PRO A 40 -5.02 1.82 -5.28
N ALA A 41 -6.01 2.71 -5.40
CA ALA A 41 -6.08 4.00 -4.71
C ALA A 41 -6.70 3.93 -3.30
N TYR A 42 -7.25 2.79 -2.87
CA TYR A 42 -7.90 2.70 -1.56
C TYR A 42 -6.88 2.81 -0.43
N GLN A 43 -7.30 3.34 0.71
CA GLN A 43 -6.44 3.48 1.89
C GLN A 43 -7.06 2.63 3.01
N PHE A 44 -6.31 1.65 3.49
CA PHE A 44 -6.75 0.81 4.62
C PHE A 44 -5.91 1.12 5.85
N HIS A 45 -6.51 1.05 7.03
CA HIS A 45 -5.76 1.16 8.29
C HIS A 45 -4.71 0.06 8.45
N CYS A 46 -4.93 -1.12 7.83
CA CYS A 46 -3.98 -2.23 7.86
C CYS A 46 -2.80 -2.09 6.87
N TRP A 47 -2.62 -0.89 6.28
CA TRP A 47 -1.61 -0.65 5.26
C TRP A 47 -0.21 -0.86 5.82
N ASP A 48 0.57 -1.67 5.11
CA ASP A 48 1.97 -1.96 5.41
C ASP A 48 2.76 -1.83 4.10
N PRO A 49 3.57 -0.78 3.94
CA PRO A 49 4.24 -0.48 2.68
C PRO A 49 5.23 -1.58 2.26
N LYS A 50 5.35 -1.79 0.95
CA LYS A 50 6.41 -2.61 0.36
C LYS A 50 7.80 -2.05 0.70
N ASP A 51 8.82 -2.90 0.70
CA ASP A 51 10.20 -2.46 1.00
C ASP A 51 10.67 -1.35 0.04
N VAL A 52 10.33 -1.45 -1.25
CA VAL A 52 10.64 -0.40 -2.24
C VAL A 52 10.02 0.95 -1.91
N VAL A 53 8.84 0.95 -1.28
CA VAL A 53 8.14 2.16 -0.86
C VAL A 53 8.79 2.74 0.39
N LEU A 54 9.21 1.89 1.34
CA LEU A 54 10.02 2.31 2.49
C LEU A 54 11.33 2.97 2.07
N GLN A 55 12.04 2.39 1.10
CA GLN A 55 13.27 2.99 0.58
C GLN A 55 13.01 4.36 -0.07
N LEU A 56 11.88 4.51 -0.78
CA LEU A 56 11.47 5.78 -1.37
C LEU A 56 11.12 6.83 -0.29
N MET A 57 10.43 6.43 0.78
CA MET A 57 10.16 7.29 1.93
C MET A 57 11.46 7.78 2.58
N LYS A 58 12.39 6.86 2.84
CA LYS A 58 13.70 7.19 3.44
C LYS A 58 14.47 8.19 2.58
N LYS A 59 14.47 8.01 1.25
CA LYS A 59 15.08 8.97 0.30
C LYS A 59 14.44 10.36 0.35
N ARG A 60 13.15 10.45 0.73
CA ARG A 60 12.43 11.73 0.89
C ARG A 60 12.49 12.27 2.33
N GLY A 61 13.33 11.70 3.19
CA GLY A 61 13.45 12.13 4.59
C GLY A 61 12.29 11.69 5.48
N ILE A 62 11.43 10.79 5.01
CA ILE A 62 10.33 10.24 5.80
C ILE A 62 10.83 8.98 6.50
N ASN A 63 10.85 9.01 7.83
CA ASN A 63 11.13 7.85 8.64
C ASN A 63 9.81 7.16 9.01
N TYR A 64 9.58 5.96 8.49
CA TYR A 64 8.41 5.13 8.80
C TYR A 64 8.90 3.78 9.34
N GLU A 65 8.46 3.46 10.55
CA GLU A 65 8.72 2.19 11.21
C GLU A 65 7.48 1.31 11.07
N ARG A 66 7.69 0.06 10.65
CA ARG A 66 6.60 -0.93 10.60
C ARG A 66 6.20 -1.30 12.04
N THR A 67 4.90 -1.26 12.32
CA THR A 67 4.28 -1.75 13.56
C THR A 67 3.84 -3.20 13.45
#